data_AF-A0A2V5P1I0-F1
#
_entry.id   AF-A0A2V5P1I0-F1
#
_cell.length_a   1.000
_cell.length_b   1.000
_cell.length_c   1.000
_cell.angle_alpha   90.00
_cell.angle_beta   90.00
_cell.angle_gamma   90.00
#
_symmetry.space_group_name_H-M   'P 1'
#
loop_
_entity.id
_entity.type
_entity.pdbx_description
1 polymer ?
#
loop_
_entity_poly.entity_id
_entity_poly.type
_entity_poly.pdbx_seq_one_letter_code
_entity_poly.pdbx_strand_id
1 'polypeptide(L)'
;MARPLRIEYPGAIYHVLSRGDRREAIFRTEADRKLFLNLLDQTCRRTGWQIHAYCLMDNHFHLVVETPRGNLSTGMQWFLGSYTQRFNRRHRLWGHLFGGRYKALLVDGRPGGAYLRRVCDYVHLNPVRAGMLGNKEKVHRFRWSSYPRCSPPLAPPNITTPCRPGSKAAEGPYTKRGCRAGDCRVQLVPS
;
A
#
# COMPACT_ATOMS: atom_id res chain seq x y z
N MET A 1 -32.21 -11.66 -2.33
CA MET A 1 -32.07 -10.23 -1.94
C MET A 1 -31.38 -9.45 -3.05
N ALA A 2 -31.98 -8.36 -3.50
CA ALA A 2 -31.35 -7.41 -4.40
C ALA A 2 -30.09 -6.84 -3.72
N ARG A 3 -28.96 -6.89 -4.42
CA ARG A 3 -27.68 -6.45 -3.88
C ARG A 3 -27.57 -4.93 -4.03
N PRO A 4 -27.03 -4.22 -3.03
CA PRO A 4 -26.74 -2.79 -3.18
C PRO A 4 -25.83 -2.56 -4.40
N LEU A 5 -26.20 -1.56 -5.21
CA LEU A 5 -25.38 -1.08 -6.31
C LEU A 5 -24.05 -0.54 -5.76
N ARG A 6 -22.96 -0.81 -6.47
CA ARG A 6 -21.68 -0.17 -6.15
C ARG A 6 -21.69 1.22 -6.75
N ILE A 7 -21.36 2.21 -5.92
CA ILE A 7 -21.22 3.59 -6.36
C ILE A 7 -19.87 3.70 -7.07
N GLU A 8 -19.91 3.93 -8.37
CA GLU A 8 -18.74 4.08 -9.24
C GLU A 8 -18.85 5.40 -10.01
N TYR A 9 -17.84 6.25 -9.89
CA TYR A 9 -17.74 7.49 -10.65
C TYR A 9 -16.27 7.84 -10.96
N PRO A 10 -16.01 8.62 -12.02
CA PRO A 10 -14.66 9.10 -12.36
C PRO A 10 -13.98 9.83 -11.19
N GLY A 11 -12.73 9.46 -10.89
CA GLY A 11 -11.94 10.07 -9.81
C GLY A 11 -12.29 9.59 -8.40
N ALA A 12 -13.20 8.61 -8.25
CA ALA A 12 -13.53 8.05 -6.96
C ALA A 12 -12.33 7.33 -6.32
N ILE A 13 -12.17 7.49 -5.00
CA ILE A 13 -11.17 6.79 -4.19
C ILE A 13 -11.87 5.78 -3.29
N TYR A 14 -11.29 4.58 -3.21
CA TYR A 14 -11.85 3.46 -2.45
C TYR A 14 -10.83 2.85 -1.51
N HIS A 15 -11.26 2.53 -0.30
CA HIS A 15 -10.63 1.52 0.53
C HIS A 15 -11.22 0.16 0.19
N VAL A 16 -10.45 -0.64 -0.54
CA VAL A 16 -10.84 -1.98 -0.97
C VAL A 16 -10.22 -3.02 -0.04
N LEU A 17 -11.01 -3.99 0.36
CA LEU A 17 -10.53 -5.15 1.11
C LEU A 17 -11.24 -6.44 0.68
N SER A 18 -10.51 -7.53 0.71
CA SER A 18 -11.05 -8.88 0.52
C SER A 18 -10.31 -9.88 1.41
N ARG A 19 -11.01 -10.92 1.84
CA ARG A 19 -10.50 -11.95 2.75
C ARG A 19 -10.69 -13.34 2.13
N GLY A 20 -9.77 -14.24 2.47
CA GLY A 20 -9.79 -15.64 2.06
C GLY A 20 -11.07 -16.34 2.51
N ASP A 21 -11.51 -17.29 1.70
CA ASP A 21 -12.59 -18.19 2.11
C ASP A 21 -12.17 -18.92 3.39
N ARG A 22 -13.12 -19.11 4.32
CA ARG A 22 -12.86 -19.72 5.64
C ARG A 22 -11.69 -19.10 6.43
N ARG A 23 -11.33 -17.84 6.13
CA ARG A 23 -10.16 -17.12 6.69
C ARG A 23 -8.82 -17.79 6.39
N GLU A 24 -8.77 -18.64 5.38
CA GLU A 24 -7.55 -19.31 4.91
C GLU A 24 -6.56 -18.31 4.31
N ALA A 25 -5.29 -18.72 4.25
CA ALA A 25 -4.23 -17.93 3.67
C ALA A 25 -4.44 -17.72 2.16
N ILE A 26 -4.55 -16.47 1.75
CA ILE A 26 -4.57 -16.05 0.34
C ILE A 26 -3.16 -15.85 -0.21
N PHE A 27 -2.15 -15.78 0.66
CA PHE A 27 -0.73 -15.86 0.31
C PHE A 27 -0.06 -16.95 1.15
N ARG A 28 0.35 -18.04 0.52
CA ARG A 28 1.07 -19.14 1.19
C ARG A 28 2.59 -18.95 1.12
N THR A 29 3.05 -18.23 0.10
CA THR A 29 4.46 -18.02 -0.20
C THR A 29 4.74 -16.57 -0.60
N GLU A 30 5.99 -16.13 -0.54
CA GLU A 30 6.39 -14.82 -1.10
C GLU A 30 6.09 -14.72 -2.60
N ALA A 31 6.15 -15.83 -3.34
CA ALA A 31 5.83 -15.88 -4.75
C ALA A 31 4.36 -15.49 -5.02
N ASP A 32 3.44 -15.85 -4.13
CA ASP A 32 2.03 -15.48 -4.23
C ASP A 32 1.85 -13.98 -4.07
N ARG A 33 2.56 -13.37 -3.10
CA ARG A 33 2.53 -11.91 -2.90
C ARG A 33 3.14 -11.16 -4.08
N LYS A 34 4.26 -11.64 -4.64
CA LYS A 34 4.86 -11.08 -5.87
C LYS A 34 3.91 -11.19 -7.06
N LEU A 35 3.26 -12.34 -7.24
CA LEU A 35 2.26 -12.56 -8.28
C LEU A 35 1.09 -11.57 -8.14
N PHE A 36 0.62 -11.34 -6.92
CA PHE A 36 -0.44 -10.39 -6.63
C PHE A 36 -0.05 -8.95 -7.02
N LEU A 37 1.15 -8.50 -6.61
CA LEU A 37 1.65 -7.17 -6.98
C LEU A 37 1.84 -7.02 -8.50
N ASN A 38 2.35 -8.06 -9.18
CA ASN A 38 2.49 -8.04 -10.64
C ASN A 38 1.13 -7.93 -11.36
N LEU A 39 0.12 -8.65 -10.88
CA LEU A 39 -1.23 -8.55 -11.40
C LEU A 39 -1.88 -7.20 -11.08
N LEU A 40 -1.58 -6.62 -9.92
CA LEU A 40 -2.05 -5.29 -9.54
C LEU A 40 -1.47 -4.24 -10.49
N ASP A 41 -0.16 -4.29 -10.77
CA ASP A 41 0.49 -3.42 -11.74
C ASP A 41 -0.12 -3.55 -13.15
N GLN A 42 -0.32 -4.78 -13.62
CA GLN A 42 -1.02 -5.02 -14.90
C GLN A 42 -2.44 -4.46 -14.89
N THR A 43 -3.16 -4.56 -13.76
CA THR A 43 -4.50 -3.98 -13.63
C THR A 43 -4.42 -2.46 -13.78
N CYS A 44 -3.49 -1.81 -13.07
CA CYS A 44 -3.30 -0.36 -13.13
C CYS A 44 -3.01 0.12 -14.56
N ARG A 45 -2.15 -0.59 -15.31
CA ARG A 45 -1.88 -0.26 -16.72
C ARG A 45 -3.11 -0.39 -17.62
N ARG A 46 -3.98 -1.36 -17.35
CA ARG A 46 -5.19 -1.62 -18.16
C ARG A 46 -6.34 -0.66 -17.84
N THR A 47 -6.50 -0.31 -16.57
CA THR A 47 -7.67 0.47 -16.09
C THR A 47 -7.36 1.94 -15.87
N GLY A 48 -6.09 2.31 -15.76
CA GLY A 48 -5.63 3.64 -15.35
C GLY A 48 -5.73 3.88 -13.84
N TRP A 49 -5.85 2.82 -13.01
CA TRP A 49 -5.93 2.98 -11.57
C TRP A 49 -4.66 3.58 -10.98
N GLN A 50 -4.84 4.34 -9.91
CA GLN A 50 -3.75 4.85 -9.09
C GLN A 50 -3.84 4.23 -7.70
N ILE A 51 -2.73 3.66 -7.21
CA ILE A 51 -2.67 3.02 -5.90
C ILE A 51 -2.00 3.96 -4.92
N HIS A 52 -2.76 4.44 -3.93
CA HIS A 52 -2.29 5.33 -2.88
C HIS A 52 -1.62 4.56 -1.74
N ALA A 53 -2.19 3.40 -1.37
CA ALA A 53 -1.65 2.53 -0.34
C ALA A 53 -2.08 1.08 -0.56
N TYR A 54 -1.29 0.13 -0.06
CA TYR A 54 -1.61 -1.29 -0.02
C TYR A 54 -0.98 -1.95 1.20
N CYS A 55 -1.60 -3.03 1.65
CA CYS A 55 -1.09 -3.92 2.68
C CYS A 55 -1.59 -5.35 2.42
N LEU A 56 -0.65 -6.30 2.28
CA LEU A 56 -0.94 -7.70 2.01
C LEU A 56 -0.81 -8.53 3.30
N MET A 57 -1.96 -8.84 3.88
CA MET A 57 -2.23 -9.78 4.97
C MET A 57 -2.10 -11.25 4.56
N ASP A 58 -1.79 -12.22 5.43
CA ASP A 58 -1.75 -13.64 5.02
C ASP A 58 -3.10 -14.14 4.48
N ASN A 59 -4.21 -13.75 5.13
CA ASN A 59 -5.56 -14.17 4.76
C ASN A 59 -6.44 -13.03 4.21
N HIS A 60 -5.93 -11.80 4.06
CA HIS A 60 -6.69 -10.70 3.46
C HIS A 60 -5.76 -9.62 2.92
N PHE A 61 -6.29 -8.70 2.11
CA PHE A 61 -5.53 -7.55 1.66
C PHE A 61 -6.33 -6.27 1.84
N HIS A 62 -5.61 -5.15 1.88
CA HIS A 62 -6.16 -3.81 1.84
C HIS A 62 -5.51 -3.01 0.72
N LEU A 63 -6.30 -2.28 -0.05
CA LEU A 63 -5.86 -1.33 -1.09
C LEU A 63 -6.58 0.00 -0.88
N VAL A 64 -5.87 1.11 -1.07
CA VAL A 64 -6.45 2.43 -1.31
C VAL A 64 -6.22 2.74 -2.77
N VAL A 65 -7.30 2.73 -3.56
CA VAL A 65 -7.26 2.83 -5.02
C VAL A 65 -8.13 3.99 -5.48
N GLU A 66 -7.60 4.79 -6.38
CA GLU A 66 -8.34 5.79 -7.13
C GLU A 66 -8.63 5.27 -8.54
N THR A 67 -9.86 5.48 -9.00
CA THR A 67 -10.32 5.05 -10.33
C THR A 67 -10.68 6.26 -11.19
N PRO A 68 -9.76 6.79 -12.01
CA PRO A 68 -10.03 7.96 -12.85
C PRO A 68 -11.21 7.76 -13.81
N ARG A 69 -11.49 6.52 -14.23
CA ARG A 69 -12.55 6.18 -15.19
C ARG A 69 -13.79 5.54 -14.54
N GLY A 70 -13.87 5.46 -13.21
CA GLY A 70 -15.00 4.81 -12.52
C GLY A 70 -15.16 3.33 -12.86
N ASN A 71 -14.06 2.60 -13.05
CA ASN A 71 -14.04 1.22 -13.56
C ASN A 71 -13.58 0.19 -12.51
N LEU A 72 -13.93 0.43 -11.24
CA LEU A 72 -13.48 -0.41 -10.12
C LEU A 72 -13.95 -1.87 -10.30
N SER A 73 -15.22 -2.10 -10.59
CA SER A 73 -15.79 -3.44 -10.72
C SER A 73 -15.13 -4.25 -11.83
N THR A 74 -14.97 -3.66 -13.01
CA THR A 74 -14.34 -4.32 -14.16
C THR A 74 -12.88 -4.68 -13.87
N GLY A 75 -12.12 -3.75 -13.29
CA GLY A 75 -10.73 -4.02 -12.92
C GLY A 75 -10.60 -5.09 -11.85
N MET A 76 -11.45 -5.05 -10.81
CA MET A 76 -11.43 -6.04 -9.73
C MET A 76 -11.82 -7.44 -10.19
N GLN A 77 -12.76 -7.55 -11.14
CA GLN A 77 -13.15 -8.81 -11.74
C GLN A 77 -11.96 -9.47 -12.43
N TRP A 78 -11.23 -8.73 -13.26
CA TRP A 78 -10.05 -9.26 -13.92
C TRP A 78 -8.92 -9.56 -12.93
N PHE A 79 -8.65 -8.64 -12.00
CA PHE A 79 -7.55 -8.74 -11.05
C PHE A 79 -7.70 -9.96 -10.12
N LEU A 80 -8.80 -10.06 -9.39
CA LEU A 80 -9.02 -11.16 -8.44
C LEU A 80 -9.29 -12.49 -9.16
N GLY A 81 -9.93 -12.46 -10.33
CA GLY A 81 -10.12 -13.64 -11.16
C GLY A 81 -8.79 -14.23 -11.62
N SER A 82 -7.92 -13.39 -12.18
CA SER A 82 -6.58 -13.81 -12.64
C SER A 82 -5.72 -14.32 -11.50
N TYR A 83 -5.77 -13.65 -10.33
CA TYR A 83 -5.02 -14.08 -9.16
C TYR A 83 -5.50 -15.44 -8.65
N THR A 84 -6.81 -15.61 -8.47
CA THR A 84 -7.41 -16.87 -8.00
C THR A 84 -7.07 -18.04 -8.90
N GLN A 85 -7.18 -17.87 -10.23
CA GLN A 85 -6.85 -18.93 -11.19
C GLN A 85 -5.39 -19.35 -11.12
N ARG A 86 -4.46 -18.37 -11.05
CA ARG A 86 -3.02 -18.66 -10.99
C ARG A 86 -2.60 -19.24 -9.64
N PHE A 87 -3.20 -18.76 -8.54
CA PHE A 87 -3.00 -19.32 -7.20
C PHE A 87 -3.46 -20.77 -7.14
N ASN A 88 -4.69 -21.06 -7.56
CA ASN A 88 -5.24 -22.41 -7.56
C ASN A 88 -4.40 -23.37 -8.42
N ARG A 89 -3.95 -22.93 -9.60
CA ARG A 89 -3.06 -23.73 -10.45
C ARG A 89 -1.72 -24.04 -9.77
N ARG A 90 -1.11 -23.05 -9.10
CA ARG A 90 0.18 -23.20 -8.41
C ARG A 90 0.08 -24.16 -7.22
N HIS A 91 -1.01 -24.08 -6.46
CA HIS A 91 -1.20 -24.84 -5.23
C HIS A 91 -2.03 -26.13 -5.42
N ARG A 92 -2.40 -26.46 -6.66
CA ARG A 92 -3.25 -27.61 -7.02
C ARG A 92 -4.56 -27.64 -6.23
N LEU A 93 -5.22 -26.48 -6.14
CA LEU A 93 -6.49 -26.30 -5.44
C LEU A 93 -7.62 -26.06 -6.44
N TRP A 94 -8.86 -26.25 -5.97
CA TRP A 94 -10.09 -25.95 -6.70
C TRP A 94 -11.02 -25.10 -5.84
N GLY A 95 -11.95 -24.40 -6.50
CA GLY A 95 -12.95 -23.58 -5.82
C GLY A 95 -12.52 -22.15 -5.53
N HIS A 96 -13.20 -21.53 -4.57
CA HIS A 96 -13.06 -20.10 -4.25
C HIS A 96 -11.86 -19.84 -3.35
N LEU A 97 -11.01 -18.89 -3.74
CA LEU A 97 -9.94 -18.39 -2.89
C LEU A 97 -10.43 -17.32 -1.90
N PHE A 98 -11.33 -16.45 -2.34
CA PHE A 98 -11.90 -15.38 -1.51
C PHE A 98 -13.32 -15.77 -1.06
N GLY A 99 -13.68 -15.43 0.18
CA GLY A 99 -14.96 -15.77 0.79
C GLY A 99 -16.17 -14.98 0.28
N GLY A 100 -16.04 -14.33 -0.89
CA GLY A 100 -17.09 -13.53 -1.49
C GLY A 100 -16.57 -12.36 -2.31
N ARG A 101 -17.44 -11.38 -2.55
CA ARG A 101 -17.08 -10.13 -3.22
C ARG A 101 -16.16 -9.29 -2.32
N TYR A 102 -15.22 -8.57 -2.93
CA TYR A 102 -14.48 -7.53 -2.25
C TYR A 102 -15.43 -6.46 -1.68
N LYS A 103 -15.06 -5.87 -0.55
CA LYS A 103 -15.67 -4.66 0.00
C LYS A 103 -14.95 -3.45 -0.59
N ALA A 104 -15.70 -2.41 -0.91
CA ALA A 104 -15.16 -1.13 -1.35
C ALA A 104 -15.90 -0.02 -0.59
N LEU A 105 -15.14 0.73 0.20
CA LEU A 105 -15.64 1.87 0.96
C LEU A 105 -15.17 3.14 0.27
N LEU A 106 -16.08 4.06 -0.05
CA LEU A 106 -15.71 5.35 -0.62
C LEU A 106 -14.89 6.15 0.38
N VAL A 107 -13.81 6.76 -0.09
CA VAL A 107 -12.92 7.60 0.69
C VAL A 107 -13.00 9.01 0.13
N ASP A 108 -13.19 9.97 1.03
CA ASP A 108 -13.15 11.38 0.67
C ASP A 108 -11.72 11.80 0.31
N GLY A 109 -11.52 12.07 -0.98
CA GLY A 109 -10.24 12.43 -1.59
C GLY A 109 -10.03 13.93 -1.77
N ARG A 110 -10.89 14.79 -1.18
CA ARG A 110 -10.76 16.26 -1.35
C ARG A 110 -9.33 16.74 -1.06
N PRO A 111 -8.70 17.52 -1.97
CA PRO A 111 -7.35 18.05 -1.76
C PRO A 111 -7.25 18.83 -0.44
N GLY A 112 -6.22 18.52 0.37
CA GLY A 112 -6.07 19.08 1.72
C GLY A 112 -6.82 18.33 2.83
N GLY A 113 -7.63 17.33 2.50
CA GLY A 113 -8.33 16.49 3.46
C GLY A 113 -7.39 15.51 4.18
N ALA A 114 -7.28 15.63 5.49
CA ALA A 114 -6.54 14.67 6.33
C ALA A 114 -7.14 13.24 6.31
N TYR A 115 -8.32 13.05 5.73
CA TYR A 115 -9.05 11.78 5.73
C TYR A 115 -8.36 10.71 4.88
N LEU A 116 -7.99 11.02 3.63
CA LEU A 116 -7.27 10.07 2.77
C LEU A 116 -5.97 9.59 3.43
N ARG A 117 -5.21 10.51 4.01
CA ARG A 117 -3.98 10.19 4.76
C ARG A 117 -4.26 9.25 5.92
N ARG A 118 -5.29 9.52 6.73
CA ARG A 118 -5.70 8.62 7.83
C ARG A 118 -6.08 7.24 7.34
N VAL A 119 -6.73 7.11 6.18
CA VAL A 119 -7.07 5.81 5.60
C VAL A 119 -5.80 5.07 5.14
N CYS A 120 -4.83 5.76 4.52
CA CYS A 120 -3.53 5.17 4.19
C CYS A 120 -2.78 4.71 5.45
N ASP A 121 -2.72 5.55 6.49
CA ASP A 121 -2.11 5.20 7.78
C ASP A 121 -2.81 3.99 8.41
N TYR A 122 -4.15 3.96 8.39
CA TYR A 122 -4.95 2.82 8.83
C TYR A 122 -4.56 1.54 8.08
N VAL A 123 -4.42 1.63 6.75
CA VAL A 123 -4.05 0.48 5.92
C VAL A 123 -2.67 -0.07 6.30
N HIS A 124 -1.71 0.81 6.55
CA HIS A 124 -0.34 0.43 6.93
C HIS A 124 -0.22 -0.09 8.36
N LEU A 125 -1.12 0.30 9.27
CA LEU A 125 -1.14 -0.16 10.66
C LEU A 125 -1.83 -1.53 10.84
N ASN A 126 -2.49 -2.07 9.82
CA ASN A 126 -3.19 -3.35 9.92
C ASN A 126 -2.30 -4.55 10.32
N PRO A 127 -1.04 -4.70 9.86
CA PRO A 127 -0.17 -5.77 10.32
C PRO A 127 0.09 -5.72 11.84
N VAL A 128 0.19 -4.52 12.41
CA VAL A 128 0.36 -4.34 13.87
C VAL A 128 -0.91 -4.79 14.59
N ARG A 129 -2.06 -4.33 14.12
CA ARG A 129 -3.36 -4.68 14.72
C ARG A 129 -3.71 -6.16 14.61
N ALA A 130 -3.26 -6.81 13.54
CA ALA A 130 -3.41 -8.24 13.33
C ALA A 130 -2.42 -9.08 14.16
N GLY A 131 -1.53 -8.45 14.96
CA GLY A 131 -0.53 -9.14 15.76
C GLY A 131 0.55 -9.84 14.93
N MET A 132 0.70 -9.48 13.65
CA MET A 132 1.67 -10.09 12.74
C MET A 132 3.09 -9.58 12.93
N LEU A 133 3.23 -8.39 13.52
CA LEU A 133 4.51 -7.82 13.91
C LEU A 133 4.70 -8.08 15.40
N GLY A 134 5.84 -8.67 15.78
CA GLY A 134 6.20 -8.79 17.19
C GLY A 134 6.39 -7.41 17.84
N ASN A 135 6.37 -7.33 19.18
CA ASN A 135 6.52 -6.07 19.94
C ASN A 135 7.74 -5.20 19.56
N LYS A 136 8.75 -5.78 18.89
CA LYS A 136 9.97 -5.11 18.42
C LYS A 136 10.01 -4.83 16.92
N GLU A 137 9.09 -5.40 16.13
CA GLU A 137 9.04 -5.18 14.69
C GLU A 137 8.24 -3.93 14.34
N LYS A 138 8.91 -2.98 13.70
CA LYS A 138 8.32 -1.72 13.29
C LYS A 138 7.63 -1.88 11.93
N VAL A 139 6.52 -1.13 11.74
CA VAL A 139 5.72 -1.10 10.50
C VAL A 139 6.56 -0.90 9.23
N HIS A 140 7.63 -0.10 9.31
CA HIS A 140 8.54 0.15 8.20
C HIS A 140 9.33 -1.06 7.71
N ARG A 141 9.39 -2.15 8.48
CA ARG A 141 10.04 -3.40 8.06
C ARG A 141 9.08 -4.35 7.34
N PHE A 142 7.78 -4.05 7.36
CA PHE A 142 6.78 -4.88 6.70
C PHE A 142 6.79 -4.64 5.18
N ARG A 143 7.61 -5.45 4.49
CA ARG A 143 7.85 -5.41 3.04
C ARG A 143 6.60 -5.56 2.16
N TRP A 144 5.51 -6.08 2.72
CA TRP A 144 4.26 -6.34 2.02
C TRP A 144 3.23 -5.22 2.19
N SER A 145 3.69 -4.03 2.53
CA SER A 145 2.92 -2.79 2.49
C SER A 145 3.66 -1.72 1.71
N SER A 146 2.96 -0.68 1.25
CA SER A 146 3.60 0.51 0.63
C SER A 146 4.25 1.44 1.66
N TYR A 147 4.07 1.21 2.96
CA TYR A 147 4.56 2.10 4.01
C TYR A 147 6.06 2.43 3.90
N PRO A 148 6.97 1.48 3.60
CA PRO A 148 8.39 1.79 3.45
C PRO A 148 8.69 2.73 2.28
N ARG A 149 7.84 2.75 1.26
CA ARG A 149 7.97 3.60 0.07
C ARG A 149 7.28 4.96 0.25
N CYS A 150 6.25 5.03 1.11
CA CYS A 150 5.50 6.25 1.42
C CYS A 150 6.07 7.04 2.61
N SER A 151 6.85 6.40 3.49
CA SER A 151 7.53 7.09 4.59
C SER A 151 8.75 7.84 4.05
N PRO A 152 8.96 9.12 4.40
CA PRO A 152 10.28 9.73 4.23
C PRO A 152 11.32 8.89 5.00
N PRO A 153 12.60 8.85 4.55
CA PRO A 153 13.64 8.19 5.31
C PRO A 153 13.62 8.77 6.72
N LEU A 154 13.41 7.90 7.71
CA LEU A 154 13.58 8.26 9.11
C LEU A 154 15.00 8.81 9.21
N ALA A 155 15.13 10.13 9.35
CA ALA A 155 16.39 10.73 9.78
C ALA A 155 16.90 9.91 10.96
N PRO A 156 18.21 9.60 11.04
CA PRO A 156 18.72 8.76 12.10
C PRO A 156 18.26 9.33 13.44
N PRO A 157 17.80 8.49 14.38
CA PRO A 157 17.43 8.95 15.70
C PRO A 157 18.68 9.60 16.28
N ASN A 158 18.68 10.93 16.40
CA ASN A 158 19.81 11.64 16.97
C ASN A 158 19.77 11.39 18.49
N ILE A 159 20.31 10.24 18.87
CA ILE A 159 20.75 9.92 20.21
C ILE A 159 22.11 10.58 20.37
N THR A 160 22.18 11.51 21.33
CA THR A 160 23.37 12.16 21.95
C THR A 160 24.19 13.06 21.02
N THR A 161 24.65 14.25 21.42
CA THR A 161 25.24 14.65 22.71
C THR A 161 25.21 16.19 22.78
N PRO A 162 25.15 16.86 23.95
CA PRO A 162 25.42 18.30 24.00
C PRO A 162 26.87 18.54 23.56
N CYS A 163 27.07 19.08 22.36
CA CYS A 163 28.40 19.52 21.93
C CYS A 163 28.81 20.72 22.79
N ARG A 164 29.91 20.57 23.53
CA ARG A 164 30.63 21.71 24.12
C ARG A 164 31.05 22.68 23.00
N PRO A 165 31.01 24.00 23.22
CA PRO A 165 31.52 24.95 22.26
C PRO A 165 33.04 24.74 22.08
N GLY A 166 33.48 24.40 20.86
CA GLY A 166 34.90 24.41 20.50
C GLY A 166 35.45 23.25 19.66
N SER A 167 34.70 22.19 19.34
CA SER A 167 35.21 21.11 18.48
C SER A 167 34.84 21.30 17.00
N LYS A 168 35.86 21.36 16.14
CA LYS A 168 35.73 21.44 14.68
C LYS A 168 35.00 20.19 14.15
N ALA A 169 33.99 20.39 13.30
CA ALA A 169 33.28 19.30 12.63
C ALA A 169 34.21 18.63 11.61
N ALA A 170 34.30 17.29 11.69
CA ALA A 170 34.99 16.47 10.70
C ALA A 170 34.22 16.51 9.37
N GLU A 171 34.98 16.70 8.27
CA GLU A 171 34.49 16.79 6.91
C GLU A 171 33.99 15.42 6.42
N GLY A 172 32.69 15.33 6.13
CA GLY A 172 32.07 14.27 5.35
C GLY A 172 31.62 14.82 3.98
N PRO A 173 31.32 13.96 2.98
CA PRO A 173 31.19 14.35 1.57
C PRO A 173 29.93 15.16 1.22
N TYR A 174 29.17 15.63 2.20
CA TYR A 174 27.94 16.39 1.99
C TYR A 174 28.17 17.87 2.29
N THR A 175 28.48 18.65 1.26
CA THR A 175 28.51 20.11 1.36
C THR A 175 27.07 20.63 1.42
N LYS A 176 26.63 21.07 2.61
CA LYS A 176 25.41 21.86 2.75
C LYS A 176 25.66 23.24 2.17
N ARG A 177 25.20 23.50 0.95
CA ARG A 177 25.01 24.88 0.45
C ARG A 177 23.57 25.32 0.68
N GLY A 178 23.45 26.34 1.53
CA GLY A 178 22.29 27.19 1.87
C GLY A 178 20.91 26.81 1.35
N CYS A 179 20.04 26.39 2.26
CA CYS A 179 18.59 26.51 2.07
C CYS A 179 18.17 27.98 2.31
N ARG A 180 17.63 28.64 1.27
CA ARG A 180 16.63 29.71 1.47
C ARG A 180 15.26 29.14 1.11
N ALA A 181 14.25 29.59 1.84
CA ALA A 181 12.89 29.06 1.82
C ALA A 181 12.22 29.24 0.45
N GLY A 182 11.50 28.19 0.02
CA GLY A 182 10.45 28.31 -1.00
C GLY A 182 10.89 28.10 -2.45
N ASP A 183 11.50 26.97 -2.79
CA ASP A 183 11.19 26.21 -4.02
C ASP A 183 12.03 24.91 -4.02
N CYS A 184 11.40 23.76 -3.86
CA CYS A 184 12.08 22.47 -4.03
C CYS A 184 11.34 21.63 -5.06
N ARG A 185 11.59 21.94 -6.34
CA ARG A 185 11.49 20.94 -7.40
C ARG A 185 12.65 19.95 -7.21
N VAL A 186 12.33 18.75 -6.74
CA VAL A 186 13.28 17.62 -6.80
C VAL A 186 13.29 17.12 -8.24
N GLN A 187 14.31 17.50 -9.01
CA GLN A 187 14.65 16.77 -10.23
C GLN A 187 15.40 15.49 -9.83
N LEU A 188 14.86 14.35 -10.26
CA LEU A 188 15.53 13.06 -10.19
C LEU A 188 16.52 12.98 -11.36
N VAL A 189 17.82 12.86 -11.07
CA VAL A 189 18.79 12.37 -12.05
C VAL A 189 19.08 10.90 -11.70
N PRO A 190 18.87 9.96 -12.62
CA PRO A 190 19.21 8.55 -12.40
C PRO A 190 20.73 8.35 -12.55
N SER A 191 21.29 7.42 -11.77
CA SER A 191 22.58 6.78 -12.08
C SER A 191 22.34 5.56 -12.97
#